data_AF-A0A452YQ65-F1
#
_entry.id   AF-A0A452YQ65-F1
#
_cell.length_a   1.000
_cell.length_b   1.000
_cell.length_c   1.000
_cell.angle_alpha   90.00
_cell.angle_beta   90.00
_cell.angle_gamma   90.00
#
_symmetry.space_group_name_H-M   'P 1'
#
loop_
_entity.id
_entity.type
_entity.pdbx_description
1 polymer ?
#
loop_
_entity_poly.entity_id
_entity_poly.type
_entity_poly.pdbx_seq_one_letter_code
_entity_poly.pdbx_strand_id
1 'polypeptide(L)'
;MLELDQILKANEINFAILAALPAFGLLLLLLFLVRAWAMHDQGAEGRGRIARHQRWQLLIEVERRLKEFKKCMINEMDEEASCKFGLTLYTLDRLYKAVEVHAKETGEWSSLRDDMFNLAKPNVGVADKLDVLKGLKWNYACLRPSLS
;
A
#
# COMPACT_ATOMS: atom_id res chain seq x y z
N MET A 1 25.18 21.64 -61.07
CA MET A 1 25.10 22.39 -59.79
C MET A 1 23.98 23.43 -59.79
N LEU A 2 23.74 24.18 -60.88
CA LEU A 2 22.65 25.17 -60.97
C LEU A 2 21.21 24.60 -60.84
N GLU A 3 20.94 23.40 -61.36
CA GLU A 3 19.60 22.77 -61.28
C GLU A 3 19.25 22.29 -59.85
N LEU A 4 20.24 21.78 -59.12
CA LEU A 4 20.05 21.30 -57.75
C LEU A 4 19.79 22.47 -56.78
N ASP A 5 20.47 23.59 -56.99
CA ASP A 5 20.31 24.82 -56.20
C ASP A 5 18.92 25.45 -56.40
N GLN A 6 18.38 25.39 -57.63
CA GLN A 6 16.99 25.79 -57.92
C GLN A 6 15.95 24.85 -57.27
N ILE A 7 16.20 23.54 -57.24
CA ILE A 7 15.32 22.56 -56.58
C ILE A 7 15.36 22.74 -55.05
N LEU A 8 16.53 22.99 -54.48
CA LEU A 8 16.71 23.30 -53.05
C LEU A 8 15.98 24.57 -52.65
N LYS A 9 16.07 25.64 -53.46
CA LYS A 9 15.41 26.92 -53.20
C LYS A 9 13.89 26.86 -53.39
N ALA A 10 13.41 26.04 -54.33
CA ALA A 10 11.98 25.83 -54.55
C ALA A 10 11.31 24.98 -53.46
N ASN A 11 12.10 24.18 -52.72
CA ASN A 11 11.61 23.24 -51.70
C ASN A 11 12.25 23.46 -50.31
N GLU A 12 12.80 24.65 -50.10
CA GLU A 12 13.61 25.02 -48.92
C GLU A 12 12.85 24.79 -47.61
N ILE A 13 11.55 25.12 -47.60
CA ILE A 13 10.65 24.90 -46.46
C ILE A 13 10.50 23.41 -46.15
N ASN A 14 10.37 22.57 -47.17
CA ASN A 14 10.14 21.13 -46.99
C ASN A 14 11.41 20.44 -46.50
N PHE A 15 12.58 20.90 -46.95
CA PHE A 15 13.88 20.45 -46.45
C PHE A 15 14.13 20.92 -45.01
N ALA A 16 13.76 22.16 -44.66
CA ALA A 16 13.85 22.66 -43.29
C ALA A 16 12.95 21.88 -42.31
N ILE A 17 11.73 21.52 -42.73
CA ILE A 17 10.83 20.67 -41.95
C ILE A 17 11.43 19.26 -41.79
N LEU A 18 11.95 18.68 -42.87
CA LEU A 18 12.56 17.34 -42.84
C LEU A 18 13.81 17.31 -41.94
N ALA A 19 14.61 18.38 -41.92
CA ALA A 19 15.77 18.52 -41.06
C ALA A 19 15.40 18.77 -39.58
N ALA A 20 14.24 19.39 -39.31
CA ALA A 20 13.74 19.63 -37.95
C ALA A 20 12.98 18.44 -37.34
N LEU A 21 12.46 17.53 -38.16
CA LEU A 21 11.70 16.34 -37.73
C LEU A 21 12.45 15.48 -36.68
N PRO A 22 13.76 15.18 -36.84
CA PRO A 22 14.52 14.42 -35.86
C PRO A 22 14.61 15.13 -34.50
N ALA A 23 14.83 16.45 -34.50
CA ALA A 23 14.90 17.25 -33.28
C ALA A 23 13.53 17.32 -32.58
N PHE A 24 12.45 17.41 -33.35
CA PHE A 24 11.08 17.34 -32.83
C PHE A 24 10.79 15.97 -32.20
N GLY A 25 11.21 14.87 -32.85
CA GLY A 25 11.11 13.52 -32.30
C GLY A 25 11.86 13.35 -30.98
N LEU A 26 13.08 13.89 -30.89
CA LEU A 26 13.87 13.91 -29.65
C LEU A 26 13.17 14.71 -28.54
N LEU A 27 12.54 15.83 -28.88
CA LEU A 27 11.80 16.64 -27.92
C LEU A 27 10.55 15.92 -27.38
N LEU A 28 9.82 15.21 -28.24
CA LEU A 28 8.71 14.34 -27.81
C LEU A 28 9.18 13.18 -26.93
N LEU A 29 10.30 12.54 -27.29
CA LEU A 29 10.90 11.47 -26.49
C LEU A 29 11.29 11.97 -25.10
N LEU A 30 11.96 13.13 -25.02
CA LEU A 30 12.33 13.76 -23.76
C LEU A 30 11.10 14.09 -22.91
N LEU A 31 10.04 14.66 -23.52
CA LEU A 31 8.78 14.92 -22.82
C LEU A 31 8.14 13.63 -22.28
N PHE A 32 8.18 12.54 -23.05
CA PHE A 32 7.67 11.25 -22.61
C PHE A 32 8.46 10.68 -21.43
N LEU A 33 9.80 10.76 -21.48
CA LEU A 33 10.68 10.32 -20.39
C LEU A 33 10.46 11.12 -19.12
N VAL A 34 10.33 12.46 -19.21
CA VAL A 34 10.04 13.32 -18.06
C VAL A 34 8.69 12.97 -17.44
N ARG A 35 7.66 12.70 -18.25
CA ARG A 35 6.35 12.26 -17.75
C ARG A 35 6.42 10.90 -17.08
N ALA A 36 7.10 9.93 -17.70
CA ALA A 36 7.24 8.59 -17.14
C ALA A 36 7.97 8.63 -15.78
N TRP A 37 9.04 9.44 -15.67
CA TRP A 37 9.76 9.65 -14.42
C TRP A 37 8.88 10.30 -13.34
N ALA A 38 8.17 11.39 -13.68
CA ALA A 38 7.26 12.06 -12.75
C ALA A 38 6.11 11.16 -12.26
N MET A 39 5.56 10.30 -13.14
CA MET A 39 4.50 9.36 -12.76
C MET A 39 5.01 8.18 -11.93
N HIS A 40 6.27 7.77 -12.11
CA HIS A 40 6.88 6.69 -11.34
C HIS A 40 7.00 7.05 -9.85
N ASP A 41 7.46 8.27 -9.55
CA ASP A 41 7.62 8.74 -8.17
C ASP A 41 6.28 8.93 -7.46
N GLN A 42 5.28 9.52 -8.14
CA GLN A 42 3.92 9.63 -7.59
C GLN A 42 3.25 8.27 -7.37
N GLY A 43 3.54 7.29 -8.22
CA GLY A 43 3.01 5.94 -8.12
C GLY A 43 3.52 5.19 -6.88
N ALA A 44 4.80 5.36 -6.53
CA ALA A 44 5.40 4.71 -5.35
C ALA A 44 4.83 5.27 -4.04
N GLU A 45 4.74 6.60 -3.93
CA GLU A 45 4.14 7.25 -2.75
C GLU A 45 2.65 6.91 -2.59
N GLY A 46 1.89 6.92 -3.70
CA GLY A 46 0.48 6.54 -3.70
C GLY A 46 0.26 5.09 -3.29
N ARG A 47 1.07 4.15 -3.81
CA ARG A 47 1.03 2.73 -3.43
C ARG A 47 1.36 2.53 -1.96
N GLY A 48 2.36 3.23 -1.44
CA GLY A 48 2.74 3.17 -0.03
C GLY A 48 1.61 3.64 0.89
N ARG A 49 0.94 4.73 0.53
CA ARG A 49 -0.22 5.27 1.28
C ARG A 49 -1.40 4.31 1.28
N ILE A 50 -1.73 3.72 0.13
CA ILE A 50 -2.81 2.72 0.01
C ILE A 50 -2.49 1.48 0.86
N ALA A 51 -1.27 0.95 0.78
CA ALA A 51 -0.86 -0.22 1.55
C ALA A 51 -0.92 0.04 3.08
N ARG A 52 -0.48 1.22 3.52
CA ARG A 52 -0.59 1.64 4.93
C ARG A 52 -2.04 1.75 5.37
N HIS A 53 -2.91 2.34 4.54
CA HIS A 53 -4.33 2.41 4.82
C HIS A 53 -4.97 1.01 4.91
N GLN A 54 -4.62 0.08 4.01
CA GLN A 54 -5.12 -1.29 4.05
C GLN A 54 -4.72 -2.03 5.33
N ARG A 55 -3.46 -1.91 5.77
CA ARG A 55 -3.00 -2.48 7.06
C ARG A 55 -3.78 -1.92 8.23
N TRP A 56 -4.00 -0.61 8.25
CA TRP A 56 -4.80 0.06 9.29
C TRP A 56 -6.26 -0.42 9.32
N GLN A 57 -6.89 -0.57 8.15
CA GLN A 57 -8.25 -1.10 8.05
C GLN A 57 -8.34 -2.53 8.58
N LEU A 58 -7.37 -3.38 8.27
CA LEU A 58 -7.30 -4.75 8.80
C LEU A 58 -7.17 -4.76 10.33
N LEU A 59 -6.37 -3.87 10.91
CA LEU A 59 -6.23 -3.73 12.36
C LEU A 59 -7.55 -3.31 13.04
N ILE A 60 -8.26 -2.33 12.45
CA ILE A 60 -9.59 -1.91 12.94
C ILE A 60 -10.59 -3.06 12.84
N GLU A 61 -10.54 -3.83 11.75
CA GLU A 61 -11.42 -4.98 11.56
C GLU A 61 -11.17 -6.05 12.63
N VAL A 62 -9.91 -6.35 12.97
CA VAL A 62 -9.58 -7.27 14.08
C VAL A 62 -10.20 -6.78 15.39
N GLU A 63 -10.07 -5.48 15.71
CA GLU A 63 -10.67 -4.92 16.92
C GLU A 63 -12.21 -5.02 16.93
N ARG A 64 -12.85 -4.75 15.78
CA ARG A 64 -14.30 -4.87 15.63
C ARG A 64 -14.77 -6.30 15.91
N ARG A 65 -14.13 -7.29 15.28
CA ARG A 65 -14.48 -8.72 15.46
C ARG A 65 -14.26 -9.19 16.88
N LEU A 66 -13.20 -8.71 17.53
CA LEU A 66 -12.94 -9.04 18.92
C LEU A 66 -13.98 -8.44 19.87
N LYS A 67 -14.52 -7.25 19.59
CA LYS A 67 -15.65 -6.67 20.34
C LYS A 67 -16.95 -7.45 20.11
N GLU A 68 -17.21 -7.93 18.89
CA GLU A 68 -18.34 -8.83 18.59
C GLU A 68 -18.21 -10.13 19.37
N PHE A 69 -17.03 -10.74 19.37
CA PHE A 69 -16.72 -11.93 20.17
C PHE A 69 -16.98 -11.68 21.66
N LYS A 70 -16.47 -10.57 22.22
CA LYS A 70 -16.73 -10.17 23.60
C LYS A 70 -18.23 -10.10 23.91
N LYS A 71 -19.02 -9.52 23.00
CA LYS A 71 -20.46 -9.39 23.17
C LYS A 71 -21.15 -10.76 23.20
N CYS A 72 -20.76 -11.67 22.31
CA CYS A 72 -21.29 -13.05 22.29
C CYS A 72 -20.95 -13.80 23.59
N MET A 73 -19.72 -13.65 24.10
CA MET A 73 -19.30 -14.24 25.38
C MET A 73 -20.12 -13.72 26.57
N ILE A 74 -20.40 -12.41 26.61
CA ILE A 74 -21.23 -11.80 27.67
C ILE A 74 -22.68 -12.31 27.60
N ASN A 75 -23.18 -12.59 26.40
CA ASN A 75 -24.53 -13.07 26.16
C ASN A 75 -24.66 -14.61 26.23
N GLU A 76 -23.60 -15.32 26.64
CA GLU A 76 -23.57 -16.80 26.74
C GLU A 76 -23.90 -17.51 25.41
N MET A 77 -23.53 -16.89 24.28
CA MET A 77 -23.76 -17.42 22.93
C MET A 77 -22.51 -18.14 22.40
N ASP A 78 -22.19 -19.31 22.96
CA ASP A 78 -20.90 -20.00 22.73
C ASP A 78 -20.60 -20.36 21.27
N GLU A 79 -21.59 -20.86 20.52
CA GLU A 79 -21.41 -21.21 19.10
C GLU A 79 -21.11 -19.96 18.25
N GLU A 80 -21.90 -18.88 18.44
CA GLU A 80 -21.69 -17.62 17.74
C GLU A 80 -20.36 -16.98 18.15
N ALA A 81 -20.00 -17.06 19.44
CA ALA A 81 -18.72 -16.58 19.94
C ALA A 81 -17.56 -17.31 19.25
N SER A 82 -17.64 -18.64 19.11
CA SER A 82 -16.66 -19.43 18.38
C SER A 82 -16.54 -19.01 16.91
N CYS A 83 -17.68 -18.76 16.24
CA CYS A 83 -17.71 -18.24 14.88
C CYS A 83 -17.05 -16.86 14.77
N LYS A 84 -17.40 -15.91 15.65
CA LYS A 84 -16.79 -14.56 15.70
C LYS A 84 -15.29 -14.63 15.97
N PHE A 85 -14.85 -15.55 16.83
CA PHE A 85 -13.44 -15.74 17.10
C PHE A 85 -12.71 -16.30 15.85
N GLY A 86 -13.29 -17.27 15.14
CA GLY A 86 -12.77 -17.74 13.85
C GLY A 86 -12.60 -16.62 12.82
N LEU A 87 -13.58 -15.71 12.70
CA LEU A 87 -13.48 -14.53 11.84
C LEU A 87 -12.41 -13.53 12.30
N THR A 88 -12.17 -13.44 13.61
CA THR A 88 -11.07 -12.66 14.18
C THR A 88 -9.73 -13.24 13.74
N LEU A 89 -9.55 -14.57 13.86
CA LEU A 89 -8.33 -15.27 13.42
C LEU A 89 -8.08 -15.11 11.92
N TYR A 90 -9.13 -15.24 11.10
CA TYR A 90 -9.03 -15.03 9.65
C TYR A 90 -8.55 -13.60 9.31
N THR A 91 -9.12 -12.58 9.95
CA THR A 91 -8.71 -11.19 9.73
C THR A 91 -7.27 -10.96 10.21
N LEU A 92 -6.89 -11.59 11.32
CA LEU A 92 -5.55 -11.50 11.88
C LEU A 92 -4.49 -12.13 10.97
N ASP A 93 -4.77 -13.25 10.31
CA ASP A 93 -3.90 -13.84 9.27
C ASP A 93 -3.71 -12.90 8.07
N ARG A 94 -4.78 -12.22 7.64
CA ARG A 94 -4.68 -11.20 6.58
C ARG A 94 -3.81 -10.02 7.02
N LEU A 95 -3.97 -9.56 8.26
CA LEU A 95 -3.12 -8.51 8.82
C LEU A 95 -1.66 -8.96 8.86
N TYR A 96 -1.40 -10.20 9.29
CA TYR A 96 -0.06 -10.78 9.41
C TYR A 96 0.67 -10.72 8.07
N LYS A 97 0.02 -11.21 7.01
CA LYS A 97 0.57 -11.19 5.66
C LYS A 97 0.79 -9.77 5.14
N ALA A 98 -0.12 -8.85 5.47
CA ALA A 98 -0.02 -7.47 5.01
C ALA A 98 1.10 -6.67 5.69
N VAL A 99 1.49 -7.04 6.92
CA VAL A 99 2.52 -6.32 7.71
C VAL A 99 3.90 -6.97 7.60
N GLU A 100 4.00 -8.26 7.27
CA GLU A 100 5.22 -9.06 7.37
C GLU A 100 6.44 -8.44 6.66
N VAL A 101 6.32 -8.12 5.38
CA VAL A 101 7.43 -7.58 4.58
C VAL A 101 7.91 -6.27 5.19
N HIS A 102 6.99 -5.35 5.46
CA HIS A 102 7.35 -4.02 5.95
C HIS A 102 7.89 -4.05 7.39
N ALA A 103 7.34 -4.90 8.25
CA ALA A 103 7.82 -5.07 9.61
C ALA A 103 9.21 -5.75 9.66
N LYS A 104 9.54 -6.60 8.68
CA LYS A 104 10.90 -7.15 8.53
C LYS A 104 11.89 -6.06 8.11
N GLU A 105 11.50 -5.19 7.17
CA GLU A 105 12.32 -4.06 6.73
C GLU A 105 12.61 -3.07 7.87
N THR A 106 11.64 -2.83 8.76
CA THR A 106 11.80 -1.91 9.92
C THR A 106 12.42 -2.56 11.14
N GLY A 107 12.63 -3.88 11.14
CA GLY A 107 13.12 -4.64 12.31
C GLY A 107 12.07 -4.86 13.40
N GLU A 108 10.82 -4.47 13.18
CA GLU A 108 9.70 -4.60 14.13
C GLU A 108 9.10 -6.02 14.18
N TRP A 109 9.46 -6.89 13.22
CA TRP A 109 8.75 -8.13 12.95
C TRP A 109 8.62 -9.07 14.14
N SER A 110 9.68 -9.29 14.92
CA SER A 110 9.63 -10.27 16.03
C SER A 110 8.59 -9.87 17.08
N SER A 111 8.65 -8.63 17.57
CA SER A 111 7.71 -8.12 18.58
C SER A 111 6.29 -8.06 18.03
N LEU A 112 6.13 -7.56 16.79
CA LEU A 112 4.81 -7.46 16.15
C LEU A 112 4.15 -8.84 16.00
N ARG A 113 4.92 -9.82 15.53
CA ARG A 113 4.46 -11.20 15.37
C ARG A 113 3.99 -11.78 16.71
N ASP A 114 4.78 -11.59 17.76
CA ASP A 114 4.48 -12.15 19.08
C ASP A 114 3.21 -11.50 19.69
N ASP A 115 3.03 -10.19 19.53
CA ASP A 115 1.79 -9.49 19.89
C ASP A 115 0.58 -10.02 19.12
N MET A 116 0.72 -10.23 17.80
CA MET A 116 -0.34 -10.82 16.98
C MET A 116 -0.66 -12.24 17.42
N PHE A 117 0.34 -13.06 17.79
CA PHE A 117 0.08 -14.39 18.33
C PHE A 117 -0.63 -14.36 19.67
N ASN A 118 -0.37 -13.37 20.52
CA ASN A 118 -1.14 -13.16 21.76
C ASN A 118 -2.63 -12.88 21.46
N LEU A 119 -2.95 -12.18 20.36
CA LEU A 119 -4.32 -12.00 19.90
C LEU A 119 -4.97 -13.31 19.41
N ALA A 120 -4.21 -14.28 18.93
CA ALA A 120 -4.73 -15.57 18.46
C ALA A 120 -4.96 -16.60 19.59
N LYS A 121 -4.29 -16.45 20.73
CA LYS A 121 -4.34 -17.43 21.83
C LYS A 121 -5.74 -17.56 22.47
N PRO A 122 -6.39 -18.74 22.47
CA PRO A 122 -7.74 -18.88 23.00
C PRO A 122 -7.85 -18.70 24.52
N ASN A 123 -6.74 -18.91 25.25
CA ASN A 123 -6.66 -18.81 26.70
C ASN A 123 -6.36 -17.39 27.21
N VAL A 124 -6.15 -16.41 26.33
CA VAL A 124 -5.95 -15.01 26.72
C VAL A 124 -7.31 -14.32 26.82
N GLY A 125 -7.55 -13.58 27.90
CA GLY A 125 -8.81 -12.87 28.12
C GLY A 125 -9.06 -11.82 27.04
N VAL A 126 -10.33 -11.58 26.70
CA VAL A 126 -10.69 -10.60 25.65
C VAL A 126 -10.29 -9.17 26.04
N ALA A 127 -10.28 -8.85 27.34
CA ALA A 127 -9.77 -7.58 27.84
C ALA A 127 -8.27 -7.40 27.51
N ASP A 128 -7.45 -8.40 27.84
CA ASP A 128 -6.01 -8.38 27.57
C ASP A 128 -5.73 -8.28 26.06
N LYS A 129 -6.51 -8.99 25.23
CA LYS A 129 -6.41 -8.87 23.76
C LYS A 129 -6.72 -7.45 23.26
N LEU A 130 -7.70 -6.78 23.86
CA LEU A 130 -8.01 -5.39 23.51
C LEU A 130 -6.89 -4.42 23.93
N ASP A 131 -6.18 -4.72 25.01
CA ASP A 131 -5.03 -3.92 25.44
C ASP A 131 -3.80 -4.15 24.53
N VAL A 132 -3.55 -5.39 24.11
CA VAL A 132 -2.55 -5.70 23.07
C VAL A 132 -2.88 -4.95 21.77
N LEU A 133 -4.15 -4.91 21.35
CA LEU A 133 -4.59 -4.14 20.18
C LEU A 133 -4.32 -2.64 20.30
N LYS A 134 -4.46 -2.05 21.50
CA LYS A 134 -4.08 -0.64 21.71
C LYS A 134 -2.57 -0.48 21.52
N GLY A 135 -1.76 -1.39 22.04
CA GLY A 135 -0.31 -1.41 21.81
C GLY A 135 0.03 -1.47 20.33
N LEU A 136 -0.61 -2.37 19.57
CA LEU A 136 -0.41 -2.52 18.13
C LEU A 136 -0.59 -1.21 17.34
N LYS A 137 -1.56 -0.37 17.73
CA LYS A 137 -1.86 0.89 17.04
C LYS A 137 -0.76 1.95 17.19
N TRP A 138 -0.05 1.96 18.31
CA TRP A 138 0.84 3.06 18.68
C TRP A 138 2.32 2.68 18.59
N ASN A 139 2.64 1.40 18.84
CA ASN A 139 4.01 0.94 18.99
C ASN A 139 4.69 0.58 17.66
N TYR A 140 3.93 0.33 16.59
CA TYR A 140 4.47 -0.18 15.33
C TYR A 140 4.29 0.82 14.19
N ALA A 141 5.39 1.25 13.57
CA ALA A 141 5.38 2.22 12.48
C ALA A 141 4.60 1.70 11.26
N CYS A 142 4.69 0.39 10.98
CA CYS A 142 3.99 -0.24 9.87
C CYS A 142 2.44 -0.18 9.98
N LEU A 143 1.94 -0.01 11.20
CA LEU A 143 0.52 0.05 11.54
C LEU A 143 0.01 1.47 11.85
N ARG A 144 0.88 2.48 11.93
CA ARG A 144 0.42 3.84 12.24
C ARG A 144 -0.51 4.37 11.15
N PRO A 145 -1.58 5.08 11.54
CA PRO A 145 -2.41 5.78 10.58
C PRO A 145 -1.59 6.86 9.87
N SER A 146 -1.85 7.08 8.58
CA SER A 146 -1.32 8.27 7.89
C SER A 146 -1.98 9.49 8.51
N LEU A 147 -1.19 10.38 9.12
CA LEU A 147 -1.64 11.75 9.40
C LEU A 147 -2.05 12.36 8.06
N SER A 148 -3.36 12.56 7.90
CA SER A 148 -3.96 13.23 6.74
C SER A 148 -3.70 14.72 6.80
#